data_AF-A0A6I5I921-F1
#
_entry.id   AF-A0A6I5I921-F1
#
_cell.length_a   1.000
_cell.length_b   1.000
_cell.length_c   1.000
_cell.angle_alpha   90.00
_cell.angle_beta   90.00
_cell.angle_gamma   90.00
#
_symmetry.space_group_name_H-M   'P 1'
#
loop_
_entity.id
_entity.type
_entity.pdbx_description
1 polymer ?
#
loop_
_entity_poly.entity_id
_entity_poly.type
_entity_poly.pdbx_seq_one_letter_code
_entity_poly.pdbx_strand_id
1 'polypeptide(L)'
;MTNRPGMLLAVGATVAGLVTAAPAPAAADTGTPSTAPLAWKDCATKSYPTLQCATVRSPLDHDDPAGREATLALTRVPHTSKTFQGPLLVNPGGPGGSGLSMAGFVAAALPKEVAAQYDVIGFDPRGVGKSRPALDCLPGYFDPVRPDPVPQSLGGERVNRNRARDFAAACGEKYPDLLPYMDTVSAAKDLDVIRRATGARQLNYFGYSYGTYLGAVYAKLFPDRVRRLVLDSNVDPDGVWYDDNLAQDYAFDTRHKAFAAWVAKYDDTYGLGSDPAKVEAAWYRMRDAVKKRPAGGKVGAGELDDTFLPGGYYNGYWPVLAEAFAAYVNDKDEKPLTEAFERFAAVDADGDNGYSVYTAVQCRDASWPGDWNVWRSDTWRVHAKAPFMAWGNTWYNAPCADWPVEPLNPVRVSNHDLPPALLFQATDDAATPYEGGVTLHRKLRGSRLVVEQGGPNHGITLSGNDCLDRYLADYLAKGTVPRAGRGDVDVVCAKTPDPVPETAKSARPASRTDAALRGTTLHTLLGFRG
;
A
#
# COMPACT_ATOMS: atom_id res chain seq x y z
N MET A 1 -10.85 -54.88 51.32
CA MET A 1 -10.93 -54.52 49.89
C MET A 1 -12.28 -53.86 49.65
N THR A 2 -12.22 -52.63 49.15
CA THR A 2 -13.28 -51.80 48.54
C THR A 2 -14.63 -51.66 49.27
N ASN A 3 -14.73 -50.58 50.05
CA ASN A 3 -15.97 -50.00 50.55
C ASN A 3 -16.71 -49.24 49.43
N ARG A 4 -18.02 -49.49 49.31
CA ARG A 4 -19.04 -48.51 48.92
C ARG A 4 -20.26 -48.76 49.80
N PRO A 5 -20.85 -47.69 50.35
CA PRO A 5 -22.27 -47.52 50.10
C PRO A 5 -22.64 -46.07 49.79
N GLY A 6 -23.58 -45.92 48.86
CA GLY A 6 -24.31 -44.68 48.65
C GLY A 6 -25.30 -44.45 49.78
N MET A 7 -25.58 -43.17 50.06
CA MET A 7 -26.61 -42.77 51.00
C MET A 7 -27.50 -41.72 50.33
N LEU A 8 -28.76 -42.09 50.14
CA LEU A 8 -29.87 -41.21 49.81
C LEU A 8 -30.10 -40.23 50.98
N LEU A 9 -30.27 -38.95 50.68
CA LEU A 9 -30.69 -37.94 51.64
C LEU A 9 -32.09 -37.44 51.31
N ALA A 10 -32.94 -37.53 52.32
CA ALA A 10 -34.33 -37.12 52.35
C ALA A 10 -34.48 -35.59 52.47
N VAL A 11 -35.58 -35.11 51.93
CA VAL A 11 -36.08 -33.73 51.95
C VAL A 11 -36.59 -33.35 53.35
N GLY A 12 -36.20 -32.18 53.84
CA GLY A 12 -36.79 -31.50 55.01
C GLY A 12 -36.72 -29.99 54.81
N ALA A 13 -37.88 -29.33 54.84
CA ALA A 13 -38.10 -27.97 54.35
C ALA A 13 -38.00 -26.88 55.42
N THR A 14 -37.47 -25.72 54.99
CA THR A 14 -37.82 -24.31 55.32
C THR A 14 -37.75 -23.79 56.76
N VAL A 15 -36.96 -22.71 56.99
CA VAL A 15 -37.43 -21.35 57.38
C VAL A 15 -36.44 -20.30 56.88
N ALA A 16 -36.99 -19.19 56.36
CA ALA A 16 -36.36 -18.12 55.61
C ALA A 16 -35.52 -17.12 56.43
N GLY A 17 -34.46 -16.61 55.79
CA GLY A 17 -33.77 -15.36 56.15
C GLY A 17 -33.45 -14.59 54.86
N LEU A 18 -34.33 -13.66 54.48
CA LEU A 18 -34.13 -12.73 53.36
C LEU A 18 -33.05 -11.72 53.73
N VAL A 19 -31.83 -11.92 53.24
CA VAL A 19 -30.82 -10.85 53.15
C VAL A 19 -31.05 -10.15 51.82
N THR A 20 -31.60 -8.94 51.86
CA THR A 20 -31.64 -8.03 50.71
C THR A 20 -30.21 -7.66 50.32
N ALA A 21 -29.69 -8.30 49.28
CA ALA A 21 -28.45 -7.87 48.64
C ALA A 21 -28.70 -6.53 47.94
N ALA A 22 -28.06 -5.48 48.42
CA ALA A 22 -27.99 -4.21 47.72
C ALA A 22 -27.28 -4.42 46.37
N PRO A 23 -27.74 -3.82 45.26
CA PRO A 23 -27.00 -3.87 44.01
C PRO A 23 -25.67 -3.14 44.21
N ALA A 24 -24.57 -3.88 44.09
CA ALA A 24 -23.24 -3.28 44.00
C ALA A 24 -23.23 -2.34 42.78
N PRO A 25 -22.75 -1.10 42.90
CA PRO A 25 -22.55 -0.27 41.73
C PRO A 25 -21.59 -1.00 40.80
N ALA A 26 -22.01 -1.17 39.54
CA ALA A 26 -21.16 -1.64 38.47
C ALA A 26 -19.86 -0.83 38.52
N ALA A 27 -18.75 -1.53 38.73
CA ALA A 27 -17.43 -0.93 38.68
C ALA A 27 -17.29 -0.25 37.32
N ALA A 28 -17.12 1.07 37.36
CA ALA A 28 -16.71 1.84 36.20
C ALA A 28 -15.45 1.22 35.60
N ASP A 29 -15.38 1.21 34.27
CA ASP A 29 -14.20 0.88 33.46
C ASP A 29 -12.91 1.24 34.18
N THR A 30 -12.21 0.23 34.71
CA THR A 30 -10.88 0.40 35.28
C THR A 30 -9.90 0.59 34.13
N GLY A 31 -9.72 1.85 33.75
CA GLY A 31 -8.46 2.43 33.30
C GLY A 31 -7.79 1.76 32.12
N THR A 32 -8.23 2.08 30.90
CA THR A 32 -7.26 2.15 29.80
C THR A 32 -6.28 3.28 30.13
N PRO A 33 -4.95 3.06 30.09
CA PRO A 33 -3.99 4.13 30.36
C PRO A 33 -4.32 5.35 29.49
N SER A 34 -4.53 6.50 30.13
CA SER A 34 -4.66 7.78 29.43
C SER A 34 -3.40 7.96 28.59
N THR A 35 -3.52 7.82 27.26
CA THR A 35 -2.41 8.08 26.35
C THR A 35 -2.02 9.54 26.55
N ALA A 36 -0.76 9.79 26.94
CA ALA A 36 -0.29 11.15 27.15
C ALA A 36 -0.54 11.98 25.87
N PRO A 37 -0.98 13.26 26.00
CA PRO A 37 -1.18 14.11 24.84
C PRO A 37 0.08 14.19 23.97
N LEU A 38 -0.09 14.21 22.65
CA LEU A 38 1.02 14.31 21.70
C LEU A 38 1.81 15.62 21.89
N ALA A 39 3.11 15.49 22.15
CA ALA A 39 4.03 16.62 22.23
C ALA A 39 4.56 16.98 20.83
N TRP A 40 3.77 17.76 20.09
CA TRP A 40 4.15 18.25 18.75
C TRP A 40 5.32 19.24 18.82
N LYS A 41 6.28 19.07 17.91
CA LYS A 41 7.44 19.96 17.73
C LYS A 41 7.56 20.36 16.27
N ASP A 42 8.17 21.51 16.01
CA ASP A 42 8.42 21.93 14.64
C ASP A 42 9.40 20.99 13.95
N CYS A 43 9.05 20.55 12.74
CA CYS A 43 9.91 19.76 11.87
C CYS A 43 9.70 20.13 10.39
N ALA A 44 9.39 21.41 10.18
CA ALA A 44 9.15 22.00 8.88
C ALA A 44 10.23 21.63 7.85
N THR A 45 9.80 21.33 6.63
CA THR A 45 10.70 21.11 5.49
C THR A 45 10.59 22.28 4.52
N LYS A 46 11.49 22.36 3.53
CA LYS A 46 11.38 23.35 2.46
C LYS A 46 10.04 23.25 1.71
N SER A 47 9.57 22.02 1.49
CA SER A 47 8.31 21.75 0.78
C SER A 47 7.08 21.94 1.69
N TYR A 48 7.22 21.70 3.00
CA TYR A 48 6.11 21.73 3.96
C TYR A 48 6.50 22.56 5.20
N PRO A 49 6.37 23.91 5.13
CA PRO A 49 6.90 24.82 6.16
C PRO A 49 6.09 24.82 7.47
N THR A 50 4.89 24.24 7.48
CA THR A 50 4.01 24.16 8.66
C THR A 50 3.98 22.77 9.29
N LEU A 51 4.86 21.86 8.86
CA LEU A 51 4.88 20.48 9.32
C LEU A 51 5.41 20.39 10.76
N GLN A 52 4.68 19.65 11.59
CA GLN A 52 5.04 19.33 12.96
C GLN A 52 5.23 17.84 13.12
N CYS A 53 6.07 17.42 14.06
CA CYS A 53 6.39 16.02 14.33
C CYS A 53 6.10 15.67 15.78
N ALA A 54 5.69 14.44 16.00
CA ALA A 54 5.53 13.85 17.32
C ALA A 54 5.85 12.35 17.26
N THR A 55 5.88 11.73 18.43
CA THR A 55 5.86 10.27 18.53
C THR A 55 4.76 9.84 19.49
N VAL A 56 4.28 8.61 19.32
CA VAL A 56 3.35 7.95 20.25
C VAL A 56 3.86 6.55 20.56
N ARG A 57 3.74 6.12 21.82
CA ARG A 57 4.03 4.74 22.20
C ARG A 57 2.76 3.91 22.03
N SER A 58 2.92 2.75 21.42
CA SER A 58 1.85 1.78 21.19
C SER A 58 2.31 0.42 21.70
N PRO A 59 1.46 -0.38 22.34
CA PRO A 59 1.79 -1.75 22.66
C PRO A 59 2.25 -2.51 21.41
N LEU A 60 3.35 -3.24 21.55
CA LEU A 60 3.81 -4.14 20.51
C LEU A 60 2.79 -5.28 20.36
N ASP A 61 2.48 -5.94 21.47
CA ASP A 61 1.31 -6.81 21.62
C ASP A 61 0.14 -6.02 22.21
N HIS A 62 -0.96 -5.92 21.47
CA HIS A 62 -2.14 -5.20 21.97
C HIS A 62 -2.98 -6.03 22.95
N ASP A 63 -2.74 -7.33 23.06
CA ASP A 63 -3.37 -8.20 24.04
C ASP A 63 -2.60 -8.22 25.37
N ASP A 64 -1.34 -7.74 25.37
CA ASP A 64 -0.54 -7.42 26.56
C ASP A 64 -0.09 -5.93 26.55
N PRO A 65 -0.99 -4.98 26.90
CA PRO A 65 -0.70 -3.55 26.82
C PRO A 65 0.34 -3.05 27.84
N ALA A 66 0.75 -3.87 28.81
CA ALA A 66 1.80 -3.56 29.77
C ALA A 66 3.19 -4.06 29.33
N GLY A 67 3.24 -4.82 28.23
CA GLY A 67 4.45 -5.41 27.69
C GLY A 67 5.32 -4.40 26.93
N ARG A 68 6.05 -4.92 25.92
CA ARG A 68 6.93 -4.08 25.09
C ARG A 68 6.11 -3.10 24.26
N GLU A 69 6.68 -1.93 24.02
CA GLU A 69 6.07 -0.89 23.19
C GLU A 69 6.86 -0.69 21.88
N ALA A 70 6.14 -0.41 20.81
CA ALA A 70 6.67 0.26 19.63
C ALA A 70 6.50 1.78 19.78
N THR A 71 7.42 2.56 19.21
CA THR A 71 7.26 4.01 19.06
C THR A 71 6.90 4.33 17.62
N LEU A 72 5.75 4.95 17.41
CA LEU A 72 5.29 5.36 16.10
C LEU A 72 5.67 6.82 15.85
N ALA A 73 6.28 7.09 14.69
CA ALA A 73 6.59 8.44 14.25
C ALA A 73 5.38 9.07 13.54
N LEU A 74 5.08 10.32 13.88
CA LEU A 74 3.95 11.07 13.36
C LEU A 74 4.43 12.41 12.79
N THR A 75 3.76 12.86 11.73
CA THR A 75 3.80 14.25 11.27
C THR A 75 2.38 14.82 11.25
N ARG A 76 2.27 16.15 11.31
CA ARG A 76 0.99 16.86 11.21
C ARG A 76 1.15 18.18 10.48
N VAL A 77 0.21 18.47 9.58
CA VAL A 77 -0.12 19.85 9.19
C VAL A 77 -1.34 20.28 10.02
N PRO A 78 -1.21 21.27 10.91
CA PRO A 78 -2.28 21.64 11.83
C PRO A 78 -3.42 22.37 11.11
N HIS A 79 -4.65 22.18 11.60
CA HIS A 79 -5.80 22.96 11.17
C HIS A 79 -5.59 24.46 11.45
N THR A 80 -6.19 25.30 10.61
CA THR A 80 -6.16 26.77 10.76
C THR A 80 -7.55 27.39 10.80
N SER A 81 -8.59 26.60 10.49
CA SER A 81 -9.98 27.03 10.51
C SER A 81 -10.58 26.94 11.91
N LYS A 82 -11.56 27.80 12.20
CA LYS A 82 -12.42 27.66 13.39
C LYS A 82 -13.33 26.42 13.31
N THR A 83 -13.64 25.96 12.10
CA THR A 83 -14.37 24.71 11.88
C THR A 83 -13.38 23.56 11.90
N PHE A 84 -13.46 22.70 12.92
CA PHE A 84 -12.56 21.57 13.09
C PHE A 84 -13.29 20.23 12.87
N GLN A 85 -12.80 19.44 11.92
CA GLN A 85 -13.34 18.13 11.56
C GLN A 85 -12.65 16.98 12.31
N GLY A 86 -11.60 17.27 13.08
CA GLY A 86 -10.79 16.26 13.79
C GLY A 86 -9.50 15.91 13.04
N PRO A 87 -8.77 14.89 13.52
CA PRO A 87 -7.61 14.37 12.80
C PRO A 87 -8.02 13.65 11.52
N LEU A 88 -7.23 13.85 10.45
CA LEU A 88 -7.27 13.09 9.20
C LEU A 88 -5.97 12.29 9.09
N LEU A 89 -6.03 11.00 9.39
CA LEU A 89 -4.87 10.11 9.22
C LEU A 89 -4.74 9.71 7.76
N VAL A 90 -3.53 9.86 7.22
CA VAL A 90 -3.21 9.54 5.83
C VAL A 90 -2.18 8.41 5.74
N ASN A 91 -2.36 7.50 4.80
CA ASN A 91 -1.44 6.37 4.59
C ASN A 91 -1.21 6.10 3.10
N PRO A 92 0.06 5.97 2.65
CA PRO A 92 0.40 5.73 1.24
C PRO A 92 0.27 4.27 0.80
N GLY A 93 0.09 3.33 1.74
CA GLY A 93 0.13 1.91 1.42
C GLY A 93 1.55 1.31 1.43
N GLY A 94 1.83 0.47 0.44
CA GLY A 94 2.95 -0.47 0.44
C GLY A 94 2.43 -1.92 0.59
N PRO A 95 2.37 -2.52 1.79
CA PRO A 95 2.80 -2.01 3.10
C PRO A 95 4.29 -1.65 3.15
N GLY A 96 4.70 -0.90 4.18
CA GLY A 96 6.09 -0.43 4.31
C GLY A 96 6.35 1.00 3.83
N GLY A 97 5.37 1.65 3.20
CA GLY A 97 5.49 3.05 2.79
C GLY A 97 5.44 4.02 3.99
N SER A 98 6.41 4.94 4.07
CA SER A 98 6.41 6.00 5.10
C SER A 98 5.29 7.00 4.85
N GLY A 99 4.44 7.20 5.86
CA GLY A 99 3.35 8.18 5.80
C GLY A 99 3.75 9.60 6.20
N LEU A 100 4.98 9.84 6.66
CA LEU A 100 5.37 11.16 7.20
C LEU A 100 5.27 12.28 6.17
N SER A 101 5.74 12.06 4.93
CA SER A 101 5.65 13.07 3.88
C SER A 101 4.24 13.22 3.30
N MET A 102 3.36 12.22 3.52
CA MET A 102 2.00 12.19 3.00
C MET A 102 1.12 13.27 3.64
N ALA A 103 1.37 13.63 4.91
CA ALA A 103 0.64 14.71 5.59
C ALA A 103 0.77 16.04 4.85
N GLY A 104 2.01 16.40 4.51
CA GLY A 104 2.33 17.60 3.76
C GLY A 104 1.73 17.58 2.37
N PHE A 105 1.85 16.45 1.66
CA PHE A 105 1.28 16.28 0.32
C PHE A 105 -0.24 16.48 0.32
N VAL A 106 -0.96 15.74 1.16
CA VAL A 106 -2.43 15.79 1.21
C VAL A 106 -2.92 17.18 1.60
N ALA A 107 -2.31 17.81 2.62
CA ALA A 107 -2.69 19.15 3.04
C ALA A 107 -2.44 20.21 1.96
N ALA A 108 -1.38 20.06 1.17
CA ALA A 108 -1.06 20.98 0.07
C ALA A 108 -1.93 20.76 -1.18
N ALA A 109 -2.34 19.51 -1.44
CA ALA A 109 -3.09 19.16 -2.64
C ALA A 109 -4.61 19.32 -2.50
N LEU A 110 -5.14 19.28 -1.27
CA LEU A 110 -6.56 19.59 -1.00
C LEU A 110 -6.86 21.08 -1.22
N PRO A 111 -8.12 21.44 -1.54
CA PRO A 111 -8.54 22.84 -1.48
C PRO A 111 -8.26 23.43 -0.10
N LYS A 112 -7.72 24.65 -0.06
CA LYS A 112 -7.22 25.28 1.17
C LYS A 112 -8.26 25.33 2.28
N GLU A 113 -9.51 25.61 1.93
CA GLU A 113 -10.64 25.70 2.85
C GLU A 113 -11.02 24.35 3.46
N VAL A 114 -10.71 23.25 2.77
CA VAL A 114 -10.91 21.88 3.26
C VAL A 114 -9.74 21.49 4.15
N ALA A 115 -8.50 21.61 3.67
CA ALA A 115 -7.29 21.29 4.44
C ALA A 115 -7.24 22.03 5.78
N ALA A 116 -7.64 23.31 5.79
CA ALA A 116 -7.68 24.15 6.99
C ALA A 116 -8.58 23.61 8.12
N GLN A 117 -9.50 22.68 7.84
CA GLN A 117 -10.42 22.12 8.84
C GLN A 117 -9.88 20.87 9.55
N TYR A 118 -8.71 20.38 9.16
CA TYR A 118 -8.15 19.13 9.63
C TYR A 118 -6.76 19.29 10.21
N ASP A 119 -6.51 18.50 11.25
CA ASP A 119 -5.15 18.10 11.56
C ASP A 119 -4.81 16.95 10.60
N VAL A 120 -4.14 17.23 9.49
CA VAL A 120 -3.73 16.19 8.54
C VAL A 120 -2.49 15.51 9.09
N ILE A 121 -2.61 14.24 9.46
CA ILE A 121 -1.59 13.48 10.19
C ILE A 121 -1.09 12.32 9.35
N GLY A 122 0.18 12.33 9.05
CA GLY A 122 0.91 11.21 8.45
C GLY A 122 1.60 10.43 9.53
N PHE A 123 1.74 9.12 9.36
CA PHE A 123 2.40 8.27 10.34
C PHE A 123 3.21 7.18 9.65
N ASP A 124 4.30 6.77 10.29
CA ASP A 124 4.99 5.55 9.97
C ASP A 124 4.37 4.40 10.77
N PRO A 125 3.80 3.36 10.13
CA PRO A 125 3.41 2.15 10.84
C PRO A 125 4.57 1.55 11.65
N ARG A 126 4.26 0.65 12.59
CA ARG A 126 5.27 -0.16 13.29
C ARG A 126 6.25 -0.78 12.27
N GLY A 127 7.54 -0.75 12.57
CA GLY A 127 8.59 -1.24 11.67
C GLY A 127 9.02 -0.29 10.55
N VAL A 128 8.23 0.74 10.22
CA VAL A 128 8.48 1.63 9.05
C VAL A 128 9.33 2.84 9.42
N GLY A 129 10.28 3.20 8.57
CA GLY A 129 10.96 4.50 8.52
C GLY A 129 11.50 4.97 9.88
N LYS A 130 10.86 6.00 10.44
CA LYS A 130 11.25 6.61 11.72
C LYS A 130 10.58 5.98 12.94
N SER A 131 9.62 5.08 12.76
CA SER A 131 9.08 4.26 13.85
C SER A 131 10.12 3.29 14.38
N ARG A 132 10.02 2.91 15.66
CA ARG A 132 11.01 2.06 16.34
C ARG A 132 10.34 0.89 17.06
N PRO A 133 10.92 -0.32 17.00
CA PRO A 133 12.08 -0.69 16.16
C PRO A 133 11.76 -0.60 14.65
N ALA A 134 12.75 -0.18 13.85
CA ALA A 134 12.65 -0.19 12.38
C ALA A 134 13.15 -1.53 11.85
N LEU A 135 12.41 -2.10 10.90
CA LEU A 135 12.65 -3.43 10.36
C LEU A 135 13.57 -3.35 9.14
N ASP A 136 14.63 -4.14 9.11
CA ASP A 136 15.55 -4.21 7.98
C ASP A 136 16.18 -5.60 8.00
N CYS A 137 15.60 -6.53 7.27
CA CYS A 137 15.92 -7.94 7.40
C CYS A 137 17.29 -8.29 6.85
N LEU A 138 17.58 -7.83 5.62
CA LEU A 138 18.78 -8.17 4.88
C LEU A 138 19.14 -6.99 3.96
N PRO A 139 19.95 -6.02 4.44
CA PRO A 139 20.37 -4.87 3.65
C PRO A 139 21.04 -5.28 2.35
N GLY A 140 20.79 -4.53 1.28
CA GLY A 140 21.36 -4.82 -0.04
C GLY A 140 20.75 -6.06 -0.69
N TYR A 141 19.58 -6.52 -0.23
CA TYR A 141 18.89 -7.65 -0.86
C TYR A 141 18.74 -7.42 -2.36
N PHE A 142 18.39 -6.20 -2.77
CA PHE A 142 18.19 -5.80 -4.16
C PHE A 142 19.43 -5.23 -4.87
N ASP A 143 20.63 -5.39 -4.29
CA ASP A 143 21.85 -4.91 -4.93
C ASP A 143 22.03 -5.51 -6.33
N PRO A 144 22.30 -4.67 -7.35
CA PRO A 144 22.54 -5.13 -8.70
C PRO A 144 23.92 -5.79 -8.81
N VAL A 145 24.13 -6.78 -9.68
CA VAL A 145 23.19 -7.34 -10.66
C VAL A 145 22.56 -8.61 -10.10
N ARG A 146 21.22 -8.67 -10.05
CA ARG A 146 20.50 -9.84 -9.54
C ARG A 146 20.42 -10.97 -10.59
N PRO A 147 20.21 -12.22 -10.15
CA PRO A 147 19.88 -13.31 -11.07
C PRO A 147 18.61 -12.98 -11.90
N ASP A 148 18.55 -13.44 -13.14
CA ASP A 148 17.35 -13.27 -13.98
C ASP A 148 16.12 -13.86 -13.26
N PRO A 149 15.04 -13.08 -13.09
CA PRO A 149 13.85 -13.59 -12.42
C PRO A 149 13.19 -14.71 -13.24
N VAL A 150 13.31 -14.77 -14.57
CA VAL A 150 12.67 -15.83 -15.37
C VAL A 150 13.58 -17.07 -15.43
N PRO A 151 13.26 -18.16 -14.68
CA PRO A 151 14.15 -19.31 -14.60
C PRO A 151 14.25 -20.05 -15.94
N GLN A 152 15.48 -20.25 -16.41
CA GLN A 152 15.78 -21.04 -17.61
C GLN A 152 16.07 -22.52 -17.29
N SER A 153 16.16 -22.85 -16.00
CA SER A 153 16.42 -24.19 -15.50
C SER A 153 16.00 -24.30 -14.03
N LEU A 154 15.85 -25.53 -13.54
CA LEU A 154 15.64 -25.80 -12.11
C LEU A 154 16.82 -25.29 -11.25
N GLY A 155 18.02 -25.15 -11.82
CA GLY A 155 19.17 -24.57 -11.13
C GLY A 155 18.98 -23.07 -10.88
N GLY A 156 18.60 -22.31 -11.92
CA GLY A 156 18.33 -20.88 -11.80
C GLY A 156 17.14 -20.58 -10.87
N GLU A 157 16.08 -21.38 -10.96
CA GLU A 157 14.93 -21.29 -10.05
C GLU A 157 15.36 -21.51 -8.58
N ARG A 158 16.24 -22.47 -8.32
CA ARG A 158 16.77 -22.73 -6.98
C ARG A 158 17.60 -21.58 -6.42
N VAL A 159 18.35 -20.87 -7.27
CA VAL A 159 19.14 -19.68 -6.85
C VAL A 159 18.20 -18.60 -6.30
N ASN A 160 17.16 -18.24 -7.05
CA ASN A 160 16.19 -17.24 -6.61
C ASN A 160 15.41 -17.70 -5.37
N ARG A 161 15.00 -18.97 -5.33
CA ARG A 161 14.33 -19.54 -4.15
C ARG A 161 15.20 -19.48 -2.90
N ASN A 162 16.49 -19.84 -3.01
CA ASN A 162 17.41 -19.74 -1.88
C ASN A 162 17.56 -18.29 -1.41
N ARG A 163 17.70 -17.33 -2.34
CA ARG A 163 17.75 -15.90 -2.01
C ARG A 163 16.51 -15.44 -1.23
N ALA A 164 15.30 -15.86 -1.64
CA ALA A 164 14.06 -15.57 -0.92
C ALA A 164 14.00 -16.22 0.48
N ARG A 165 14.38 -17.49 0.59
CA ARG A 165 14.44 -18.21 1.87
C ARG A 165 15.47 -17.59 2.83
N ASP A 166 16.63 -17.22 2.32
CA ASP A 166 17.70 -16.63 3.13
C ASP A 166 17.29 -15.23 3.65
N PHE A 167 16.49 -14.46 2.88
CA PHE A 167 15.86 -13.23 3.36
C PHE A 167 14.88 -13.50 4.52
N ALA A 168 13.97 -14.48 4.37
CA ALA A 168 13.03 -14.85 5.43
C ALA A 168 13.74 -15.30 6.72
N ALA A 169 14.80 -16.11 6.57
CA ALA A 169 15.62 -16.56 7.70
C ALA A 169 16.31 -15.38 8.41
N ALA A 170 16.90 -14.45 7.65
CA ALA A 170 17.53 -13.25 8.21
C ALA A 170 16.52 -12.38 8.99
N CYS A 171 15.29 -12.22 8.48
CA CYS A 171 14.21 -11.57 9.22
C CYS A 171 13.94 -12.28 10.56
N GLY A 172 13.79 -13.60 10.53
CA GLY A 172 13.47 -14.42 11.70
C GLY A 172 14.56 -14.40 12.78
N GLU A 173 15.82 -14.41 12.37
CA GLU A 173 16.97 -14.32 13.28
C GLU A 173 17.09 -12.93 13.92
N LYS A 174 16.89 -11.86 13.12
CA LYS A 174 17.09 -10.47 13.58
C LYS A 174 15.90 -9.92 14.37
N TYR A 175 14.68 -10.38 14.07
CA TYR A 175 13.43 -9.80 14.61
C TYR A 175 12.41 -10.82 15.15
N PRO A 176 12.83 -11.91 15.84
CA PRO A 176 11.89 -12.96 16.30
C PRO A 176 10.77 -12.43 17.19
N ASP A 177 11.04 -11.31 17.84
CA ASP A 177 10.22 -10.64 18.82
C ASP A 177 9.25 -9.59 18.25
N LEU A 178 9.50 -9.13 17.02
CA LEU A 178 8.72 -8.10 16.35
C LEU A 178 7.80 -8.70 15.29
N LEU A 179 8.29 -9.68 14.51
CA LEU A 179 7.55 -10.30 13.41
C LEU A 179 6.15 -10.82 13.79
N PRO A 180 5.89 -11.38 14.99
CA PRO A 180 4.54 -11.79 15.38
C PRO A 180 3.51 -10.66 15.43
N TYR A 181 3.94 -9.40 15.45
CA TYR A 181 3.08 -8.23 15.56
C TYR A 181 3.19 -7.30 14.36
N MET A 182 3.85 -7.76 13.28
CA MET A 182 3.94 -7.07 12.00
C MET A 182 2.78 -7.48 11.11
N ASP A 183 1.58 -6.98 11.42
CA ASP A 183 0.34 -7.33 10.73
C ASP A 183 -0.64 -6.14 10.70
N THR A 184 -1.62 -6.21 9.80
CA THR A 184 -2.61 -5.15 9.58
C THR A 184 -3.55 -4.98 10.77
N VAL A 185 -3.89 -6.04 11.51
CA VAL A 185 -4.74 -5.94 12.70
C VAL A 185 -4.03 -5.12 13.78
N SER A 186 -2.76 -5.40 14.03
CA SER A 186 -1.90 -4.67 14.95
C SER A 186 -1.71 -3.21 14.51
N ALA A 187 -1.47 -2.96 13.21
CA ALA A 187 -1.40 -1.61 12.67
C ALA A 187 -2.74 -0.85 12.76
N ALA A 188 -3.88 -1.53 12.61
CA ALA A 188 -5.20 -0.92 12.81
C ALA A 188 -5.44 -0.55 14.28
N LYS A 189 -5.02 -1.39 15.23
CA LYS A 189 -5.06 -1.06 16.67
C LYS A 189 -4.14 0.14 16.98
N ASP A 190 -3.02 0.30 16.28
CA ASP A 190 -2.16 1.50 16.37
C ASP A 190 -2.87 2.78 15.92
N LEU A 191 -3.71 2.73 14.88
CA LEU A 191 -4.52 3.89 14.49
C LEU A 191 -5.44 4.35 15.63
N ASP A 192 -5.97 3.42 16.42
CA ASP A 192 -6.79 3.76 17.59
C ASP A 192 -5.95 4.36 18.74
N VAL A 193 -4.71 3.91 18.92
CA VAL A 193 -3.76 4.56 19.84
C VAL A 193 -3.49 6.00 19.41
N ILE A 194 -3.22 6.24 18.13
CA ILE A 194 -3.02 7.60 17.59
C ILE A 194 -4.29 8.44 17.80
N ARG A 195 -5.47 7.91 17.46
CA ARG A 195 -6.76 8.59 17.69
C ARG A 195 -6.90 9.03 19.14
N ARG A 196 -6.66 8.14 20.11
CA ARG A 196 -6.73 8.48 21.54
C ARG A 196 -5.71 9.54 21.94
N ALA A 197 -4.48 9.44 21.46
CA ALA A 197 -3.41 10.41 21.76
C ALA A 197 -3.70 11.82 21.20
N THR A 198 -4.49 11.93 20.12
CA THR A 198 -5.00 13.23 19.62
C THR A 198 -6.20 13.77 20.42
N GLY A 199 -6.77 12.99 21.35
CA GLY A 199 -7.99 13.32 22.08
C GLY A 199 -9.28 13.22 21.24
N ALA A 200 -9.21 12.68 20.02
CA ALA A 200 -10.35 12.60 19.12
C ALA A 200 -11.28 11.45 19.49
N ARG A 201 -12.60 11.69 19.49
CA ARG A 201 -13.61 10.62 19.70
C ARG A 201 -13.71 9.68 18.49
N GLN A 202 -13.59 10.22 17.28
CA GLN A 202 -13.65 9.50 16.01
C GLN A 202 -12.54 9.98 15.08
N LEU A 203 -12.15 9.13 14.13
CA LEU A 203 -11.09 9.32 13.16
C LEU A 203 -11.65 9.67 11.78
N ASN A 204 -10.99 10.56 11.04
CA ASN A 204 -11.09 10.59 9.59
C ASN A 204 -9.87 9.87 9.01
N TYR A 205 -10.06 8.99 8.04
CA TYR A 205 -8.99 8.21 7.44
C TYR A 205 -8.99 8.33 5.92
N PHE A 206 -7.80 8.45 5.34
CA PHE A 206 -7.57 8.46 3.90
C PHE A 206 -6.36 7.59 3.54
N GLY A 207 -6.63 6.41 2.97
CA GLY A 207 -5.61 5.45 2.56
C GLY A 207 -5.56 5.25 1.06
N TYR A 208 -4.36 5.06 0.53
CA TYR A 208 -4.11 4.60 -0.82
C TYR A 208 -3.59 3.16 -0.79
N SER A 209 -3.87 2.37 -1.83
CA SER A 209 -3.23 1.05 -2.01
C SER A 209 -3.47 0.12 -0.80
N TYR A 210 -2.44 -0.53 -0.24
CA TYR A 210 -2.52 -1.26 1.05
C TYR A 210 -3.21 -0.46 2.17
N GLY A 211 -3.08 0.88 2.18
CA GLY A 211 -3.78 1.75 3.13
C GLY A 211 -5.31 1.60 3.05
N THR A 212 -5.86 1.18 1.92
CA THR A 212 -7.28 0.86 1.78
C THR A 212 -7.68 -0.38 2.59
N TYR A 213 -6.86 -1.44 2.58
CA TYR A 213 -7.06 -2.63 3.40
C TYR A 213 -6.88 -2.30 4.88
N LEU A 214 -5.85 -1.55 5.26
CA LEU A 214 -5.65 -1.05 6.63
C LEU A 214 -6.86 -0.24 7.12
N GLY A 215 -7.38 0.68 6.29
CA GLY A 215 -8.58 1.46 6.59
C GLY A 215 -9.83 0.59 6.77
N ALA A 216 -10.01 -0.41 5.92
CA ALA A 216 -11.12 -1.35 6.00
C ALA A 216 -11.05 -2.23 7.25
N VAL A 217 -9.86 -2.72 7.63
CA VAL A 217 -9.62 -3.46 8.88
C VAL A 217 -9.89 -2.58 10.10
N TYR A 218 -9.39 -1.34 10.11
CA TYR A 218 -9.70 -0.38 11.18
C TYR A 218 -11.20 -0.16 11.33
N ALA A 219 -11.89 0.09 10.22
CA ALA A 219 -13.33 0.30 10.20
C ALA A 219 -14.10 -0.94 10.69
N LYS A 220 -13.59 -2.13 10.40
CA LYS A 220 -14.16 -3.39 10.91
C LYS A 220 -13.98 -3.55 12.42
N LEU A 221 -12.80 -3.24 12.95
CA LEU A 221 -12.50 -3.39 14.37
C LEU A 221 -13.13 -2.30 15.24
N PHE A 222 -13.29 -1.09 14.69
CA PHE A 222 -13.73 0.09 15.42
C PHE A 222 -14.79 0.91 14.65
N PRO A 223 -15.93 0.33 14.26
CA PRO A 223 -16.91 0.99 13.39
C PRO A 223 -17.42 2.33 13.97
N ASP A 224 -17.72 2.36 15.27
CA ASP A 224 -18.21 3.56 15.96
C ASP A 224 -17.17 4.68 16.07
N ARG A 225 -15.91 4.38 15.77
CA ARG A 225 -14.78 5.33 15.85
C ARG A 225 -14.42 5.91 14.49
N VAL A 226 -15.15 5.56 13.42
CA VAL A 226 -14.97 6.12 12.08
C VAL A 226 -15.92 7.31 11.88
N ARG A 227 -15.37 8.46 11.50
CA ARG A 227 -16.15 9.64 11.08
C ARG A 227 -16.24 9.74 9.56
N ARG A 228 -15.10 9.61 8.88
CA ARG A 228 -14.97 9.62 7.41
C ARG A 228 -13.93 8.59 6.99
N LEU A 229 -14.20 7.88 5.90
CA LEU A 229 -13.33 6.85 5.37
C LEU A 229 -13.20 7.06 3.85
N VAL A 230 -12.00 7.43 3.41
CA VAL A 230 -11.63 7.56 2.01
C VAL A 230 -10.63 6.47 1.66
N LEU A 231 -10.90 5.74 0.58
CA LEU A 231 -10.05 4.65 0.10
C LEU A 231 -9.85 4.82 -1.40
N ASP A 232 -8.60 4.90 -1.84
CA ASP A 232 -8.23 5.11 -3.25
C ASP A 232 -7.30 3.98 -3.70
N SER A 233 -7.60 3.36 -4.85
CA SER A 233 -6.90 2.18 -5.37
C SER A 233 -6.98 1.00 -4.38
N ASN A 234 -8.10 0.29 -4.44
CA ASN A 234 -8.56 -0.57 -3.36
C ASN A 234 -8.04 -2.00 -3.53
N VAL A 235 -7.37 -2.49 -2.50
CA VAL A 235 -7.03 -3.92 -2.36
C VAL A 235 -8.32 -4.75 -2.34
N ASP A 236 -8.33 -5.90 -3.02
CA ASP A 236 -9.45 -6.85 -2.94
C ASP A 236 -9.34 -7.65 -1.64
N PRO A 237 -10.21 -7.41 -0.63
CA PRO A 237 -10.13 -8.12 0.63
C PRO A 237 -10.47 -9.62 0.55
N ASP A 238 -10.97 -10.14 -0.59
CA ASP A 238 -11.19 -11.58 -0.78
C ASP A 238 -9.96 -12.32 -1.32
N GLY A 239 -9.03 -11.62 -2.00
CA GLY A 239 -7.84 -12.21 -2.62
C GLY A 239 -6.52 -11.97 -1.87
N VAL A 240 -6.56 -11.20 -0.77
CA VAL A 240 -5.39 -10.92 0.07
C VAL A 240 -4.66 -12.22 0.47
N TRP A 241 -3.43 -12.48 0.05
CA TRP A 241 -2.58 -11.69 -0.86
C TRP A 241 -2.10 -12.48 -2.08
N TYR A 242 -2.11 -13.81 -2.02
CA TYR A 242 -1.60 -14.65 -3.10
C TYR A 242 -2.39 -14.47 -4.40
N ASP A 243 -3.72 -14.50 -4.31
CA ASP A 243 -4.60 -14.36 -5.48
C ASP A 243 -4.56 -12.93 -6.05
N ASP A 244 -4.49 -11.92 -5.18
CA ASP A 244 -4.29 -10.52 -5.58
C ASP A 244 -3.00 -10.34 -6.39
N ASN A 245 -1.90 -10.98 -5.98
CA ASN A 245 -0.63 -10.91 -6.70
C ASN A 245 -0.70 -11.59 -8.08
N LEU A 246 -1.41 -12.72 -8.18
CA LEU A 246 -1.65 -13.36 -9.48
C LEU A 246 -2.50 -12.47 -10.40
N ALA A 247 -3.51 -11.78 -9.87
CA ALA A 247 -4.34 -10.85 -10.64
C ALA A 247 -3.55 -9.61 -11.09
N GLN A 248 -2.71 -9.08 -10.20
CA GLN A 248 -1.81 -7.95 -10.45
C GLN A 248 -0.90 -8.21 -11.66
N ASP A 249 -0.36 -9.43 -11.81
CA ASP A 249 0.51 -9.79 -12.93
C ASP A 249 -0.14 -9.56 -14.31
N TYR A 250 -1.43 -9.93 -14.45
CA TYR A 250 -2.18 -9.71 -15.69
C TYR A 250 -2.44 -8.23 -15.96
N ALA A 251 -2.70 -7.46 -14.91
CA ALA A 251 -3.01 -6.05 -15.02
C ALA A 251 -1.76 -5.24 -15.39
N PHE A 252 -0.61 -5.54 -14.79
CA PHE A 252 0.67 -4.92 -15.17
C PHE A 252 1.13 -5.28 -16.57
N ASP A 253 0.92 -6.51 -17.03
CA ASP A 253 1.21 -6.87 -18.42
C ASP A 253 0.33 -6.09 -19.41
N THR A 254 -0.94 -5.87 -19.05
CA THR A 254 -1.83 -4.99 -19.81
C THR A 254 -1.30 -3.55 -19.86
N ARG A 255 -0.74 -3.05 -18.76
CA ARG A 255 -0.09 -1.72 -18.72
C ARG A 255 1.21 -1.67 -19.50
N HIS A 256 2.00 -2.74 -19.51
CA HIS A 256 3.21 -2.84 -20.32
C HIS A 256 2.87 -2.76 -21.82
N LYS A 257 1.82 -3.46 -22.24
CA LYS A 257 1.27 -3.36 -23.62
C LYS A 257 0.74 -1.96 -23.93
N ALA A 258 0.09 -1.31 -22.97
CA ALA A 258 -0.36 0.07 -23.13
C ALA A 258 0.81 1.05 -23.30
N PHE A 259 1.92 0.84 -22.58
CA PHE A 259 3.16 1.59 -22.77
C PHE A 259 3.73 1.38 -24.18
N ALA A 260 3.83 0.13 -24.66
CA ALA A 260 4.30 -0.16 -26.02
C ALA A 260 3.40 0.50 -27.10
N ALA A 261 2.08 0.49 -26.91
CA ALA A 261 1.14 1.16 -27.79
C ALA A 261 1.30 2.69 -27.78
N TRP A 262 1.57 3.28 -26.62
CA TRP A 262 1.85 4.70 -26.48
C TRP A 262 3.17 5.09 -27.17
N VAL A 263 4.23 4.29 -27.01
CA VAL A 263 5.50 4.50 -27.70
C VAL A 263 5.32 4.43 -29.23
N ALA A 264 4.58 3.43 -29.71
CA ALA A 264 4.28 3.27 -31.14
C ALA A 264 3.50 4.45 -31.74
N LYS A 265 2.60 5.06 -30.96
CA LYS A 265 1.88 6.28 -31.35
C LYS A 265 2.83 7.47 -31.57
N TYR A 266 3.97 7.50 -30.88
CA TYR A 266 4.98 8.56 -30.98
C TYR A 266 6.26 8.09 -31.68
N ASP A 267 6.11 7.25 -32.72
CA ASP A 267 7.24 6.74 -33.52
C ASP A 267 8.11 7.87 -34.11
N ASP A 268 7.50 8.97 -34.54
CA ASP A 268 8.23 10.17 -35.02
C ASP A 268 9.21 10.76 -33.98
N THR A 269 9.02 10.45 -32.69
CA THR A 269 9.89 10.87 -31.58
C THR A 269 10.89 9.79 -31.19
N TYR A 270 10.43 8.53 -31.08
CA TYR A 270 11.24 7.45 -30.49
C TYR A 270 11.91 6.53 -31.53
N GLY A 271 11.43 6.49 -32.77
CA GLY A 271 12.00 5.68 -33.85
C GLY A 271 12.01 4.18 -33.57
N LEU A 272 11.04 3.68 -32.79
CA LEU A 272 10.94 2.26 -32.37
C LEU A 272 9.96 1.44 -33.23
N GLY A 273 9.29 2.10 -34.18
CA GLY A 273 8.25 1.56 -35.04
C GLY A 273 6.83 1.91 -34.57
N SER A 274 5.90 1.97 -35.52
CA SER A 274 4.48 2.31 -35.29
C SER A 274 3.57 1.11 -34.99
N ASP A 275 4.13 -0.09 -34.84
CA ASP A 275 3.41 -1.33 -34.51
C ASP A 275 3.64 -1.68 -33.03
N PRO A 276 2.62 -1.57 -32.14
CA PRO A 276 2.76 -1.84 -30.71
C PRO A 276 3.38 -3.20 -30.37
N ALA A 277 3.02 -4.25 -31.13
CA ALA A 277 3.53 -5.60 -30.87
C ALA A 277 5.03 -5.72 -31.20
N LYS A 278 5.50 -4.96 -32.20
CA LYS A 278 6.94 -4.91 -32.53
C LYS A 278 7.73 -4.10 -31.53
N VAL A 279 7.14 -3.03 -30.98
CA VAL A 279 7.72 -2.23 -29.90
C VAL A 279 7.86 -3.07 -28.63
N GLU A 280 6.81 -3.79 -28.23
CA GLU A 280 6.85 -4.74 -27.11
C GLU A 280 7.93 -5.82 -27.32
N ALA A 281 7.96 -6.44 -28.52
CA ALA A 281 8.99 -7.41 -28.84
C ALA A 281 10.41 -6.80 -28.83
N ALA A 282 10.57 -5.51 -29.14
CA ALA A 282 11.86 -4.82 -29.03
C ALA A 282 12.28 -4.63 -27.58
N TRP A 283 11.33 -4.41 -26.66
CA TRP A 283 11.60 -4.34 -25.23
C TRP A 283 12.10 -5.68 -24.69
N TYR A 284 11.46 -6.79 -25.06
CA TYR A 284 11.95 -8.12 -24.69
C TYR A 284 13.33 -8.45 -25.28
N ARG A 285 13.64 -7.99 -26.50
CA ARG A 285 15.00 -8.13 -27.05
C ARG A 285 16.03 -7.30 -26.27
N MET A 286 15.66 -6.12 -25.78
CA MET A 286 16.49 -5.33 -24.87
C MET A 286 16.71 -6.08 -23.56
N ARG A 287 15.65 -6.66 -22.97
CA ARG A 287 15.73 -7.51 -21.78
C ARG A 287 16.71 -8.67 -21.94
N ASP A 288 16.64 -9.39 -23.06
CA ASP A 288 17.57 -10.48 -23.38
C ASP A 288 19.02 -10.00 -23.60
N ALA A 289 19.21 -8.77 -24.07
CA ALA A 289 20.53 -8.18 -24.25
C ALA A 289 21.17 -7.83 -22.88
N VAL A 290 20.43 -7.14 -22.01
CA VAL A 290 20.94 -6.75 -20.68
C VAL A 290 21.13 -7.94 -19.75
N LYS A 291 20.35 -9.02 -19.93
CA LYS A 291 20.58 -10.32 -19.30
C LYS A 291 21.99 -10.87 -19.57
N LYS A 292 22.49 -10.71 -20.80
CA LYS A 292 23.81 -11.22 -21.22
C LYS A 292 24.93 -10.26 -20.85
N ARG A 293 24.67 -8.95 -20.98
CA ARG A 293 25.62 -7.88 -20.64
C ARG A 293 24.85 -6.76 -19.94
N PRO A 294 24.89 -6.70 -18.60
CA PRO A 294 24.22 -5.67 -17.84
C PRO A 294 24.62 -4.28 -18.30
N ALA A 295 23.65 -3.41 -18.58
CA ALA A 295 23.91 -2.05 -19.06
C ALA A 295 24.58 -1.24 -17.94
N GLY A 296 25.69 -0.57 -18.27
CA GLY A 296 26.55 0.11 -17.29
C GLY A 296 27.09 -0.80 -16.18
N GLY A 297 27.08 -2.12 -16.37
CA GLY A 297 27.46 -3.09 -15.34
C GLY A 297 26.47 -3.21 -14.17
N LYS A 298 25.30 -2.57 -14.26
CA LYS A 298 24.29 -2.54 -13.18
C LYS A 298 22.91 -3.05 -13.61
N VAL A 299 22.44 -2.68 -14.81
CA VAL A 299 21.07 -2.99 -15.22
C VAL A 299 21.06 -4.35 -15.92
N GLY A 300 20.76 -5.42 -15.17
CA GLY A 300 20.48 -6.75 -15.71
C GLY A 300 19.00 -6.92 -16.07
N ALA A 301 18.56 -8.17 -16.25
CA ALA A 301 17.18 -8.46 -16.62
C ALA A 301 16.18 -8.07 -15.52
N GLY A 302 16.48 -8.39 -14.26
CA GLY A 302 15.63 -8.03 -13.12
C GLY A 302 15.58 -6.52 -12.91
N GLU A 303 16.73 -5.85 -12.97
CA GLU A 303 16.79 -4.39 -12.83
C GLU A 303 16.08 -3.66 -13.97
N LEU A 304 16.08 -4.22 -15.19
CA LEU A 304 15.29 -3.68 -16.28
C LEU A 304 13.78 -3.81 -16.00
N ASP A 305 13.33 -4.98 -15.54
CA ASP A 305 11.93 -5.21 -15.18
C ASP A 305 11.50 -4.19 -14.11
N ASP A 306 12.30 -4.02 -13.05
CA ASP A 306 12.05 -3.04 -11.97
C ASP A 306 12.03 -1.60 -12.50
N THR A 307 12.90 -1.26 -13.47
CA THR A 307 12.98 0.10 -14.04
C THR A 307 11.69 0.48 -14.76
N PHE A 308 11.04 -0.48 -15.45
CA PHE A 308 9.80 -0.22 -16.19
C PHE A 308 8.53 -0.45 -15.37
N LEU A 309 8.61 -1.15 -14.23
CA LEU A 309 7.48 -1.44 -13.34
C LEU A 309 6.76 -0.17 -12.85
N PRO A 310 7.44 0.93 -12.43
CA PRO A 310 6.77 2.19 -12.08
C PRO A 310 5.93 2.80 -13.21
N GLY A 311 6.22 2.50 -14.48
CA GLY A 311 5.39 2.90 -15.61
C GLY A 311 4.01 2.22 -15.63
N GLY A 312 3.86 1.07 -14.97
CA GLY A 312 2.57 0.42 -14.73
C GLY A 312 1.74 1.13 -13.65
N TYR A 313 2.40 1.71 -12.65
CA TYR A 313 1.77 2.52 -11.60
C TYR A 313 1.34 3.89 -12.10
N TYR A 314 2.18 4.56 -12.91
CA TYR A 314 1.96 5.93 -13.34
C TYR A 314 2.43 6.17 -14.78
N ASN A 315 1.48 6.49 -15.66
CA ASN A 315 1.79 6.79 -17.06
C ASN A 315 2.66 8.05 -17.23
N GLY A 316 2.70 8.97 -16.26
CA GLY A 316 3.57 10.14 -16.32
C GLY A 316 5.08 9.84 -16.32
N TYR A 317 5.49 8.60 -16.04
CA TYR A 317 6.89 8.15 -16.21
C TYR A 317 7.21 7.66 -17.62
N TRP A 318 6.20 7.42 -18.47
CA TRP A 318 6.38 6.85 -19.81
C TRP A 318 7.35 7.64 -20.70
N PRO A 319 7.34 8.99 -20.75
CA PRO A 319 8.29 9.71 -21.60
C PRO A 319 9.76 9.40 -21.28
N VAL A 320 10.12 9.38 -19.99
CA VAL A 320 11.49 9.10 -19.54
C VAL A 320 11.87 7.64 -19.81
N LEU A 321 10.95 6.71 -19.59
CA LEU A 321 11.17 5.29 -19.87
C LEU A 321 11.32 5.02 -21.37
N ALA A 322 10.54 5.71 -22.20
CA ALA A 322 10.60 5.59 -23.65
C ALA A 322 11.89 6.22 -24.24
N GLU A 323 12.37 7.33 -23.68
CA GLU A 323 13.67 7.91 -24.02
C GLU A 323 14.81 6.93 -23.72
N ALA A 324 14.81 6.33 -22.52
CA ALA A 324 15.80 5.33 -22.15
C ALA A 324 15.75 4.09 -23.05
N PHE A 325 14.54 3.63 -23.37
CA PHE A 325 14.30 2.49 -24.26
C PHE A 325 14.80 2.78 -25.68
N ALA A 326 14.45 3.93 -26.25
CA ALA A 326 14.83 4.33 -27.60
C ALA A 326 16.35 4.49 -27.72
N ALA A 327 17.00 5.17 -26.77
CA ALA A 327 18.44 5.37 -26.76
C ALA A 327 19.22 4.04 -26.74
N TYR A 328 18.78 3.10 -25.90
CA TYR A 328 19.41 1.78 -25.84
C TYR A 328 19.19 0.98 -27.13
N VAL A 329 17.96 0.94 -27.66
CA VAL A 329 17.65 0.12 -28.84
C VAL A 329 18.29 0.67 -30.10
N ASN A 330 18.17 1.97 -30.35
CA ASN A 330 18.60 2.62 -31.59
C ASN A 330 20.10 2.89 -31.59
N ASP A 331 20.63 3.45 -30.50
CA ASP A 331 21.99 4.01 -30.47
C ASP A 331 22.97 3.17 -29.63
N LYS A 332 22.48 2.15 -28.92
CA LYS A 332 23.26 1.37 -27.93
C LYS A 332 23.82 2.25 -26.80
N ASP A 333 23.18 3.40 -26.55
CA ASP A 333 23.52 4.25 -25.41
C ASP A 333 22.89 3.67 -24.14
N GLU A 334 23.76 3.17 -23.26
CA GLU A 334 23.36 2.57 -21.99
C GLU A 334 23.08 3.62 -20.91
N LYS A 335 23.54 4.86 -21.09
CA LYS A 335 23.51 5.87 -20.04
C LYS A 335 22.07 6.27 -19.64
N PRO A 336 21.15 6.60 -20.55
CA PRO A 336 19.77 6.92 -20.18
C PRO A 336 19.07 5.77 -19.43
N LEU A 337 19.37 4.53 -19.79
CA LEU A 337 18.83 3.35 -19.10
C LEU A 337 19.39 3.23 -17.66
N THR A 338 20.69 3.46 -17.47
CA THR A 338 21.27 3.48 -16.11
C THR A 338 20.71 4.63 -15.27
N GLU A 339 20.51 5.82 -15.84
CA GLU A 339 19.90 6.95 -15.12
C GLU A 339 18.43 6.68 -14.76
N ALA A 340 17.69 6.00 -15.64
CA ALA A 340 16.32 5.56 -15.34
C ALA A 340 16.30 4.53 -14.20
N PHE A 341 17.22 3.56 -14.19
CA PHE A 341 17.37 2.61 -13.09
C PHE A 341 17.63 3.31 -11.75
N GLU A 342 18.64 4.17 -11.69
CA GLU A 342 18.99 4.91 -10.46
C GLU A 342 17.83 5.79 -9.95
N ARG A 343 16.96 6.25 -10.86
CA ARG A 343 15.81 7.10 -10.51
C ARG A 343 14.59 6.33 -10.04
N PHE A 344 14.33 5.16 -10.63
CA PHE A 344 13.03 4.49 -10.51
C PHE A 344 13.09 3.13 -9.83
N ALA A 345 14.24 2.47 -9.80
CA ALA A 345 14.36 1.07 -9.39
C ALA A 345 15.50 0.79 -8.41
N ALA A 346 16.53 1.64 -8.34
CA ALA A 346 17.59 1.49 -7.36
C ALA A 346 17.02 1.60 -5.94
N VAL A 347 17.37 0.62 -5.11
CA VAL A 347 16.87 0.50 -3.74
C VAL A 347 17.88 1.09 -2.77
N ASP A 348 17.42 2.02 -1.95
CA ASP A 348 18.19 2.60 -0.86
C ASP A 348 17.78 1.99 0.50
N ALA A 349 18.35 2.50 1.59
CA ALA A 349 18.04 2.00 2.93
C ALA A 349 16.56 2.18 3.33
N ASP A 350 15.88 3.21 2.81
CA ASP A 350 14.45 3.40 3.06
C ASP A 350 13.63 2.35 2.26
N GLY A 351 14.09 1.98 1.06
CA GLY A 351 13.58 0.86 0.27
C GLY A 351 13.78 -0.50 0.97
N ASP A 352 14.99 -0.80 1.46
CA ASP A 352 15.28 -2.04 2.21
C ASP A 352 14.37 -2.18 3.45
N ASN A 353 14.15 -1.08 4.18
CA ASN A 353 13.18 -1.03 5.28
C ASN A 353 11.75 -1.26 4.79
N GLY A 354 11.35 -0.58 3.71
CA GLY A 354 10.04 -0.69 3.08
C GLY A 354 9.73 -2.14 2.69
N TYR A 355 10.63 -2.81 1.97
CA TYR A 355 10.46 -4.20 1.57
C TYR A 355 10.46 -5.17 2.75
N SER A 356 11.31 -4.94 3.76
CA SER A 356 11.28 -5.74 4.98
C SER A 356 9.91 -5.70 5.65
N VAL A 357 9.32 -4.50 5.76
CA VAL A 357 7.97 -4.34 6.33
C VAL A 357 6.90 -4.89 5.41
N TYR A 358 7.02 -4.67 4.09
CA TYR A 358 6.12 -5.25 3.08
C TYR A 358 5.98 -6.75 3.31
N THR A 359 7.11 -7.46 3.27
CA THR A 359 7.15 -8.91 3.40
C THR A 359 6.65 -9.35 4.77
N ALA A 360 7.04 -8.68 5.85
CA ALA A 360 6.57 -9.03 7.18
C ALA A 360 5.05 -8.95 7.33
N VAL A 361 4.41 -7.90 6.80
CA VAL A 361 2.96 -7.73 6.84
C VAL A 361 2.26 -8.73 5.90
N GLN A 362 2.72 -8.83 4.65
CA GLN A 362 2.14 -9.71 3.63
C GLN A 362 2.13 -11.18 4.09
N CYS A 363 3.24 -11.67 4.64
CA CYS A 363 3.36 -13.05 5.08
C CYS A 363 2.60 -13.34 6.39
N ARG A 364 2.31 -12.30 7.19
CA ARG A 364 1.61 -12.44 8.47
C ARG A 364 0.10 -12.27 8.34
N ASP A 365 -0.38 -11.43 7.44
CA ASP A 365 -1.82 -11.13 7.30
C ASP A 365 -2.67 -12.29 6.77
N ALA A 366 -2.08 -13.13 5.91
CA ALA A 366 -2.77 -14.21 5.22
C ALA A 366 -1.83 -15.40 4.98
N SER A 367 -2.41 -16.59 4.82
CA SER A 367 -1.64 -17.78 4.45
C SER A 367 -1.19 -17.72 2.98
N TRP A 368 0.04 -18.15 2.75
CA TRP A 368 0.62 -18.35 1.42
C TRP A 368 0.84 -19.84 1.15
N PRO A 369 0.86 -20.31 -0.11
CA PRO A 369 1.11 -21.72 -0.38
C PRO A 369 2.50 -22.16 0.12
N GLY A 370 2.57 -23.20 0.96
CA GLY A 370 3.85 -23.76 1.42
C GLY A 370 4.52 -24.69 0.39
N ASP A 371 3.75 -25.24 -0.57
CA ASP A 371 4.32 -26.08 -1.64
C ASP A 371 4.76 -25.22 -2.82
N TRP A 372 6.07 -25.18 -3.05
CA TRP A 372 6.69 -24.46 -4.17
C TRP A 372 6.20 -24.92 -5.55
N ASN A 373 5.68 -26.14 -5.71
CA ASN A 373 5.10 -26.57 -6.98
C ASN A 373 3.83 -25.80 -7.36
N VAL A 374 3.06 -25.30 -6.38
CA VAL A 374 1.90 -24.43 -6.61
C VAL A 374 2.38 -23.13 -7.24
N TRP A 375 3.34 -22.45 -6.59
CA TRP A 375 4.00 -21.25 -7.10
C TRP A 375 4.52 -21.47 -8.52
N ARG A 376 5.34 -22.49 -8.75
CA ARG A 376 5.88 -22.77 -10.09
C ARG A 376 4.77 -22.94 -11.14
N SER A 377 3.75 -23.73 -10.84
CA SER A 377 2.65 -24.00 -11.77
C SER A 377 1.87 -22.74 -12.11
N ASP A 378 1.49 -21.96 -11.09
CA ASP A 378 0.67 -20.78 -11.28
C ASP A 378 1.45 -19.65 -11.93
N THR A 379 2.71 -19.42 -11.54
CA THR A 379 3.58 -18.44 -12.22
C THR A 379 3.79 -18.78 -13.69
N TRP A 380 4.02 -20.05 -14.07
CA TRP A 380 4.13 -20.42 -15.48
C TRP A 380 2.80 -20.26 -16.25
N ARG A 381 1.67 -20.51 -15.59
CA ARG A 381 0.33 -20.30 -16.18
C ARG A 381 0.08 -18.82 -16.47
N VAL A 382 0.45 -17.95 -15.53
CA VAL A 382 0.39 -16.49 -15.69
C VAL A 382 1.38 -16.03 -16.75
N HIS A 383 2.65 -16.41 -16.64
CA HIS A 383 3.73 -15.98 -17.54
C HIS A 383 3.45 -16.31 -19.01
N ALA A 384 2.73 -17.41 -19.30
CA ALA A 384 2.32 -17.76 -20.66
C ALA A 384 1.37 -16.72 -21.32
N LYS A 385 0.70 -15.89 -20.52
CA LYS A 385 -0.27 -14.87 -20.97
C LYS A 385 0.17 -13.44 -20.64
N ALA A 386 0.82 -13.28 -19.50
CA ALA A 386 1.23 -12.01 -18.90
C ALA A 386 2.69 -12.08 -18.42
N PRO A 387 3.66 -12.15 -19.35
CA PRO A 387 5.06 -12.42 -19.00
C PRO A 387 5.77 -11.28 -18.26
N PHE A 388 5.33 -10.02 -18.39
CA PHE A 388 6.08 -8.83 -17.95
C PHE A 388 6.64 -8.92 -16.51
N MET A 389 5.80 -9.22 -15.51
CA MET A 389 6.25 -9.27 -14.11
C MET A 389 6.00 -10.60 -13.39
N ALA A 390 5.36 -11.59 -14.01
CA ALA A 390 4.92 -12.82 -13.33
C ALA A 390 6.00 -13.47 -12.43
N TRP A 391 7.21 -13.66 -12.96
CA TRP A 391 8.32 -14.22 -12.18
C TRP A 391 8.94 -13.21 -11.20
N GLY A 392 9.05 -11.93 -11.58
CA GLY A 392 9.54 -10.88 -10.67
C GLY A 392 8.67 -10.76 -9.41
N ASN A 393 7.35 -10.70 -9.61
CA ASN A 393 6.36 -10.65 -8.54
C ASN A 393 6.33 -11.94 -7.69
N THR A 394 6.52 -13.09 -8.33
CA THR A 394 6.68 -14.36 -7.62
C THR A 394 7.87 -14.32 -6.66
N TRP A 395 9.04 -13.85 -7.11
CA TRP A 395 10.22 -13.74 -6.25
C TRP A 395 10.09 -12.67 -5.17
N TYR A 396 9.35 -11.60 -5.46
CA TYR A 396 9.04 -10.55 -4.50
C TYR A 396 8.30 -11.08 -3.28
N ASN A 397 7.38 -12.02 -3.49
CA ASN A 397 6.54 -12.60 -2.43
C ASN A 397 7.02 -13.98 -1.94
N ALA A 398 7.99 -14.59 -2.62
CA ALA A 398 8.52 -15.91 -2.30
C ALA A 398 9.02 -16.11 -0.85
N PRO A 399 9.53 -15.09 -0.11
CA PRO A 399 9.88 -15.26 1.29
C PRO A 399 8.70 -15.75 2.16
N CYS A 400 7.44 -15.50 1.75
CA CYS A 400 6.27 -15.94 2.49
C CYS A 400 6.07 -17.46 2.51
N ALA A 401 6.68 -18.21 1.58
CA ALA A 401 6.61 -19.68 1.57
C ALA A 401 7.40 -20.31 2.73
N ASP A 402 8.40 -19.60 3.25
CA ASP A 402 9.31 -20.07 4.31
C ASP A 402 9.34 -19.07 5.49
N TRP A 403 8.28 -18.26 5.66
CA TRP A 403 8.25 -17.20 6.68
C TRP A 403 8.32 -17.79 8.10
N PRO A 404 9.15 -17.24 9.01
CA PRO A 404 9.45 -17.87 10.30
C PRO A 404 8.33 -17.76 11.34
N VAL A 405 7.23 -17.09 11.00
CA VAL A 405 6.09 -16.86 11.89
C VAL A 405 4.81 -17.26 11.18
N GLU A 406 3.93 -17.95 11.90
CA GLU A 406 2.64 -18.39 11.37
C GLU A 406 1.77 -17.22 10.88
N PRO A 407 1.05 -17.40 9.75
CA PRO A 407 0.12 -16.41 9.23
C PRO A 407 -1.15 -16.32 10.08
N LEU A 408 -1.86 -15.21 9.94
CA LEU A 408 -3.20 -14.98 10.46
C LEU A 408 -4.26 -15.39 9.43
N ASN A 409 -5.51 -15.43 9.90
CA ASN A 409 -6.65 -15.47 9.00
C ASN A 409 -6.96 -14.04 8.52
N PRO A 410 -7.17 -13.83 7.21
CA PRO A 410 -7.60 -12.53 6.70
C PRO A 410 -8.84 -11.99 7.40
N VAL A 411 -8.85 -10.68 7.64
CA VAL A 411 -9.97 -10.01 8.31
C VAL A 411 -11.16 -9.95 7.37
N ARG A 412 -12.31 -10.43 7.81
CA ARG A 412 -13.57 -10.27 7.07
C ARG A 412 -14.08 -8.83 7.19
N VAL A 413 -13.68 -7.98 6.26
CA VAL A 413 -13.93 -6.53 6.30
C VAL A 413 -15.39 -6.11 6.03
N SER A 414 -16.29 -7.05 5.71
CA SER A 414 -17.71 -6.73 5.53
C SER A 414 -18.29 -5.96 6.72
N ASN A 415 -18.90 -4.82 6.44
CA ASN A 415 -19.32 -3.87 7.46
C ASN A 415 -20.61 -3.14 7.06
N HIS A 416 -21.54 -3.02 8.01
CA HIS A 416 -22.86 -2.39 7.84
C HIS A 416 -23.13 -1.26 8.84
N ASP A 417 -22.20 -1.01 9.77
CA ASP A 417 -22.34 -0.06 10.87
C ASP A 417 -21.55 1.23 10.63
N LEU A 418 -20.98 1.40 9.43
CA LEU A 418 -20.18 2.55 9.08
C LEU A 418 -21.05 3.73 8.58
N PRO A 419 -20.61 4.97 8.84
CA PRO A 419 -21.04 6.07 7.99
C PRO A 419 -20.63 5.81 6.53
N PRO A 420 -21.30 6.41 5.53
CA PRO A 420 -20.93 6.24 4.13
C PRO A 420 -19.44 6.50 3.90
N ALA A 421 -18.71 5.49 3.43
CA ALA A 421 -17.33 5.61 2.97
C ALA A 421 -17.29 6.07 1.50
N LEU A 422 -16.18 6.68 1.07
CA LEU A 422 -15.96 7.09 -0.31
C LEU A 422 -14.76 6.35 -0.89
N LEU A 423 -14.99 5.59 -1.95
CA LEU A 423 -14.01 4.75 -2.63
C LEU A 423 -13.71 5.33 -4.01
N PHE A 424 -12.45 5.27 -4.41
CA PHE A 424 -11.97 5.67 -5.72
C PHE A 424 -11.24 4.51 -6.38
N GLN A 425 -11.50 4.29 -7.67
CA GLN A 425 -10.85 3.21 -8.43
C GLN A 425 -10.66 3.60 -9.89
N ALA A 426 -9.47 3.35 -10.44
CA ALA A 426 -9.23 3.44 -11.88
C ALA A 426 -9.53 2.09 -12.53
N THR A 427 -10.08 2.07 -13.75
CA THR A 427 -10.42 0.79 -14.41
C THR A 427 -9.18 0.02 -14.89
N ASP A 428 -8.08 0.74 -15.13
CA ASP A 428 -6.85 0.15 -15.66
C ASP A 428 -5.72 0.28 -14.61
N ASP A 429 -6.05 0.40 -13.31
CA ASP A 429 -5.08 0.32 -12.21
C ASP A 429 -4.48 -1.09 -12.16
N ALA A 430 -3.17 -1.19 -12.32
CA ALA A 430 -2.49 -2.48 -12.32
C ALA A 430 -2.14 -3.02 -10.94
N ALA A 431 -1.86 -2.16 -9.97
CA ALA A 431 -1.41 -2.60 -8.65
C ALA A 431 -2.58 -3.06 -7.78
N THR A 432 -3.73 -2.40 -7.92
CA THR A 432 -5.00 -2.83 -7.31
C THR A 432 -6.06 -2.87 -8.40
N PRO A 433 -6.22 -4.01 -9.10
CA PRO A 433 -7.17 -4.15 -10.20
C PRO A 433 -8.59 -3.69 -9.84
N TYR A 434 -9.32 -3.21 -10.86
CA TYR A 434 -10.64 -2.60 -10.74
C TYR A 434 -11.63 -3.41 -9.89
N GLU A 435 -11.58 -4.74 -10.02
CA GLU A 435 -12.41 -5.69 -9.30
C GLU A 435 -12.31 -5.51 -7.78
N GLY A 436 -11.12 -5.17 -7.24
CA GLY A 436 -10.94 -4.92 -5.81
C GLY A 436 -11.77 -3.74 -5.29
N GLY A 437 -11.85 -2.66 -6.06
CA GLY A 437 -12.73 -1.52 -5.77
C GLY A 437 -14.20 -1.89 -5.73
N VAL A 438 -14.65 -2.73 -6.68
CA VAL A 438 -16.02 -3.25 -6.73
C VAL A 438 -16.31 -4.18 -5.55
N THR A 439 -15.40 -5.11 -5.26
CA THR A 439 -15.53 -6.07 -4.16
C THR A 439 -15.61 -5.34 -2.82
N LEU A 440 -14.71 -4.38 -2.58
CA LEU A 440 -14.71 -3.62 -1.34
C LEU A 440 -15.97 -2.75 -1.19
N HIS A 441 -16.43 -2.11 -2.27
CA HIS A 441 -17.69 -1.35 -2.28
C HIS A 441 -18.89 -2.20 -1.85
N ARG A 442 -18.99 -3.45 -2.36
CA ARG A 442 -20.03 -4.40 -1.97
C ARG A 442 -19.94 -4.82 -0.49
N LYS A 443 -18.73 -4.94 0.05
CA LYS A 443 -18.49 -5.33 1.45
C LYS A 443 -18.75 -4.19 2.44
N LEU A 444 -18.50 -2.95 2.03
CA LEU A 444 -18.74 -1.75 2.84
C LEU A 444 -20.11 -1.16 2.51
N ARG A 445 -21.15 -1.69 3.17
CA ARG A 445 -22.54 -1.31 2.87
C ARG A 445 -22.74 0.18 3.06
N GLY A 446 -23.33 0.83 2.06
CA GLY A 446 -23.60 2.26 2.08
C GLY A 446 -22.43 3.14 1.65
N SER A 447 -21.25 2.56 1.37
CA SER A 447 -20.15 3.27 0.69
C SER A 447 -20.56 3.78 -0.69
N ARG A 448 -19.73 4.65 -1.30
CA ARG A 448 -19.89 5.08 -2.69
C ARG A 448 -18.62 4.89 -3.49
N LEU A 449 -18.72 4.34 -4.70
CA LEU A 449 -17.61 4.09 -5.60
C LEU A 449 -17.61 5.10 -6.76
N VAL A 450 -16.54 5.90 -6.82
CA VAL A 450 -16.25 6.85 -7.90
C VAL A 450 -15.14 6.25 -8.78
N VAL A 451 -15.43 6.03 -10.06
CA VAL A 451 -14.52 5.34 -10.98
C VAL A 451 -13.91 6.31 -11.98
N GLU A 452 -12.60 6.24 -12.18
CA GLU A 452 -11.94 6.85 -13.34
C GLU A 452 -11.95 5.86 -14.52
N GLN A 453 -12.83 6.09 -15.49
CA GLN A 453 -12.99 5.20 -16.65
C GLN A 453 -11.82 5.33 -17.63
N GLY A 454 -11.16 4.21 -17.88
CA GLY A 454 -9.92 4.12 -18.67
C GLY A 454 -8.71 4.70 -17.92
N GLY A 455 -8.87 5.03 -16.63
CA GLY A 455 -7.82 5.59 -15.78
C GLY A 455 -6.67 4.60 -15.61
N PRO A 456 -5.43 4.96 -15.99
CA PRO A 456 -4.31 4.01 -16.07
C PRO A 456 -3.42 3.94 -14.82
N ASN A 457 -3.75 4.71 -13.78
CA ASN A 457 -2.82 5.01 -12.70
C ASN A 457 -3.27 4.40 -11.37
N HIS A 458 -2.30 4.15 -10.50
CA HIS A 458 -2.50 3.67 -9.14
C HIS A 458 -2.40 4.84 -8.14
N GLY A 459 -3.51 5.14 -7.47
CA GLY A 459 -3.73 6.36 -6.71
C GLY A 459 -4.12 7.51 -7.63
N ILE A 460 -5.42 7.81 -7.69
CA ILE A 460 -5.98 8.69 -8.74
C ILE A 460 -6.51 10.02 -8.21
N THR A 461 -6.75 10.13 -6.91
CA THR A 461 -7.13 11.39 -6.26
C THR A 461 -5.91 12.24 -5.91
N LEU A 462 -6.12 13.56 -5.83
CA LEU A 462 -5.10 14.59 -5.60
C LEU A 462 -3.98 14.61 -6.64
N SER A 463 -4.20 13.94 -7.78
CA SER A 463 -3.25 13.70 -8.87
C SER A 463 -3.61 14.45 -10.15
N GLY A 464 -4.60 15.37 -10.08
CA GLY A 464 -4.94 16.28 -11.19
C GLY A 464 -6.23 15.97 -11.94
N ASN A 465 -7.05 15.02 -11.47
CA ASN A 465 -8.40 14.81 -12.03
C ASN A 465 -9.45 15.59 -11.22
N ASP A 466 -9.88 16.75 -11.74
CA ASP A 466 -10.83 17.64 -11.06
C ASP A 466 -12.18 16.98 -10.74
N CYS A 467 -12.60 15.97 -11.52
CA CYS A 467 -13.84 15.24 -11.26
C CYS A 467 -13.73 14.45 -9.95
N LEU A 468 -12.65 13.67 -9.80
CA LEU A 468 -12.37 12.88 -8.59
C LEU A 468 -12.13 13.78 -7.38
N ASP A 469 -11.26 14.78 -7.54
CA ASP A 469 -10.83 15.70 -6.48
C ASP A 469 -12.00 16.51 -5.90
N ARG A 470 -13.00 16.83 -6.73
CA ARG A 470 -14.23 17.49 -6.27
C ARG A 470 -15.04 16.59 -5.34
N TYR A 471 -15.22 15.31 -5.67
CA TYR A 471 -15.96 14.38 -4.79
C TYR A 471 -15.22 14.15 -3.48
N LEU A 472 -13.90 14.02 -3.53
CA LEU A 472 -13.05 13.94 -2.35
C LEU A 472 -13.20 15.18 -1.46
N ALA A 473 -13.08 16.37 -2.04
CA ALA A 473 -13.18 17.63 -1.33
C ALA A 473 -14.58 17.84 -0.71
N ASP A 474 -15.66 17.53 -1.42
CA ASP A 474 -17.02 17.65 -0.89
C ASP A 474 -17.29 16.67 0.26
N TYR A 475 -16.77 15.44 0.17
CA TYR A 475 -16.88 14.47 1.25
C TYR A 475 -16.07 14.88 2.49
N LEU A 476 -14.82 15.33 2.32
CA LEU A 476 -14.00 15.82 3.43
C LEU A 476 -14.50 17.18 3.97
N ALA A 477 -15.17 18.01 3.18
CA ALA A 477 -15.75 19.24 3.70
C ALA A 477 -17.03 18.95 4.50
N LYS A 478 -17.97 18.21 3.88
CA LYS A 478 -19.39 18.18 4.28
C LYS A 478 -19.89 16.79 4.66
N GLY A 479 -19.13 15.73 4.41
CA GLY A 479 -19.60 14.35 4.50
C GLY A 479 -20.57 13.97 3.37
N THR A 480 -20.64 14.79 2.30
CA THR A 480 -21.51 14.53 1.16
C THR A 480 -20.90 13.42 0.31
N VAL A 481 -21.68 12.37 0.05
CA VAL A 481 -21.31 11.30 -0.88
C VAL A 481 -22.19 11.39 -2.13
N PRO A 482 -21.75 10.85 -3.29
CA PRO A 482 -22.59 10.74 -4.46
C PRO A 482 -23.92 10.03 -4.19
N ARG A 483 -24.94 10.35 -5.00
CA ARG A 483 -26.17 9.54 -5.03
C ARG A 483 -25.81 8.14 -5.49
N ALA A 484 -26.54 7.16 -4.95
CA ALA A 484 -26.37 5.78 -5.37
C ALA A 484 -26.61 5.65 -6.89
N GLY A 485 -25.66 5.04 -7.59
CA GLY A 485 -25.76 4.75 -9.01
C GLY A 485 -26.64 3.54 -9.29
N ARG A 486 -26.64 3.11 -10.56
CA ARG A 486 -27.24 1.83 -10.97
C ARG A 486 -26.10 0.82 -11.08
N GLY A 487 -26.09 -0.20 -10.23
CA GLY A 487 -25.06 -1.24 -10.22
C GLY A 487 -23.94 -0.96 -9.22
N ASP A 488 -22.75 -1.46 -9.51
CA ASP A 488 -21.59 -1.40 -8.60
C ASP A 488 -20.80 -0.07 -8.67
N VAL A 489 -21.21 0.86 -9.53
CA VAL A 489 -20.55 2.16 -9.71
C VAL A 489 -21.54 3.29 -9.49
N ASP A 490 -21.19 4.24 -8.64
CA ASP A 490 -22.04 5.38 -8.32
C ASP A 490 -21.77 6.59 -9.21
N VAL A 491 -20.51 6.82 -9.57
CA VAL A 491 -20.07 7.91 -10.44
C VAL A 491 -18.96 7.43 -11.35
N VAL A 492 -18.99 7.91 -12.59
CA VAL A 492 -17.90 7.75 -13.56
C VAL A 492 -17.30 9.12 -13.88
N CYS A 493 -15.99 9.24 -13.70
CA CYS A 493 -15.16 10.35 -14.14
C CYS A 493 -14.34 9.91 -15.37
N ALA A 494 -14.12 10.82 -16.31
CA ALA A 494 -13.23 10.57 -17.43
C ALA A 494 -11.77 10.60 -16.95
N LYS A 495 -10.92 9.76 -17.56
CA LYS A 495 -9.47 9.82 -17.31
C LYS A 495 -8.85 11.15 -17.76
N THR A 496 -7.72 11.48 -17.14
CA THR A 496 -6.85 12.56 -17.66
C THR A 496 -6.17 12.13 -18.98
N PRO A 497 -5.78 13.09 -19.85
CA PRO A 497 -5.06 12.76 -21.08
C PRO A 497 -3.73 12.05 -20.80
N ASP A 498 -3.39 11.08 -21.66
CA ASP A 498 -2.06 10.43 -21.62
C ASP A 498 -0.96 11.46 -21.87
N PRO A 499 0.26 11.25 -21.34
CA PRO A 499 1.35 12.20 -21.53
C PRO A 499 1.70 12.36 -23.01
N VAL A 500 2.23 13.53 -23.33
CA VAL A 500 2.81 13.86 -24.64
C VAL A 500 4.33 13.97 -24.46
N PRO A 501 5.16 13.41 -25.34
CA PRO A 501 6.60 13.58 -25.28
C PRO A 501 7.00 15.06 -25.28
N GLU A 502 8.05 15.41 -24.52
CA GLU A 502 8.66 16.73 -24.62
C GLU A 502 9.43 16.81 -25.94
N THR A 503 8.93 17.54 -26.93
CA THR A 503 9.64 17.64 -28.23
C THR A 503 10.93 18.43 -28.07
N ALA A 504 12.02 18.02 -28.75
CA ALA A 504 13.31 18.71 -28.74
C ALA A 504 13.24 20.20 -29.16
N LYS A 505 12.16 20.66 -29.80
CA LYS A 505 11.92 22.07 -30.15
C LYS A 505 11.41 22.94 -28.99
N SER A 506 11.01 22.36 -27.86
CA SER A 506 10.69 23.09 -26.63
C SER A 506 11.82 22.98 -25.62
N ALA A 507 13.04 23.38 -25.99
CA ALA A 507 14.20 23.46 -25.10
C ALA A 507 14.14 24.64 -24.10
N ARG A 508 12.95 25.02 -23.65
CA ARG A 508 12.77 25.74 -22.38
C ARG A 508 12.28 24.69 -21.38
N PRO A 509 12.79 24.63 -20.15
CA PRO A 509 12.18 23.76 -19.14
C PRO A 509 10.71 24.14 -19.07
N ALA A 510 9.84 23.30 -19.62
CA ALA A 510 8.42 23.52 -19.50
C ALA A 510 8.16 23.49 -17.99
N SER A 511 7.62 24.58 -17.46
CA SER A 511 7.05 24.55 -16.11
C SER A 511 6.05 23.40 -16.12
N ARG A 512 6.39 22.28 -15.49
CA ARG A 512 5.44 21.17 -15.33
C ARG A 512 4.19 21.77 -14.72
N THR A 513 3.03 21.39 -15.25
CA THR A 513 1.77 21.85 -14.68
C THR A 513 1.68 21.38 -13.22
N ASP A 514 0.97 22.13 -12.37
CA ASP A 514 0.77 21.74 -10.96
C ASP A 514 0.16 20.34 -10.85
N ALA A 515 -0.67 19.93 -11.81
CA ALA A 515 -1.20 18.57 -11.91
C ALA A 515 -0.10 17.52 -12.13
N ALA A 516 0.81 17.74 -13.09
CA ALA A 516 1.91 16.80 -13.36
C ALA A 516 2.88 16.69 -12.17
N LEU A 517 3.14 17.80 -11.47
CA LEU A 517 3.96 17.81 -10.26
C LEU A 517 3.29 17.05 -9.11
N ARG A 518 1.98 17.26 -8.90
CA ARG A 518 1.20 16.50 -7.91
C ARG A 518 1.20 15.01 -8.22
N GLY A 519 0.98 14.63 -9.49
CA GLY A 519 1.04 13.24 -9.93
C GLY A 519 2.40 12.61 -9.67
N THR A 520 3.51 13.22 -10.09
CA THR A 520 4.86 12.69 -9.80
C THR A 520 5.11 12.57 -8.28
N THR A 521 4.69 13.57 -7.49
CA THR A 521 4.89 13.55 -6.04
C THR A 521 4.12 12.42 -5.37
N LEU A 522 2.84 12.24 -5.72
CA LEU A 522 2.01 11.14 -5.21
C LEU A 522 2.64 9.79 -5.54
N HIS A 523 3.00 9.55 -6.80
CA HIS A 523 3.48 8.22 -7.21
C HIS A 523 4.91 7.93 -6.75
N THR A 524 5.67 8.93 -6.28
CA THR A 524 6.90 8.69 -5.51
C THR A 524 6.59 8.23 -4.07
N LEU A 525 5.46 8.64 -3.50
CA LEU A 525 5.00 8.17 -2.20
C LEU A 525 4.39 6.76 -2.28
N LEU A 526 3.59 6.48 -3.32
CA LEU A 526 2.89 5.20 -3.53
C LEU A 526 3.75 4.12 -4.22
N GLY A 527 4.82 4.52 -4.89
CA GLY A 527 5.56 3.65 -5.81
C GLY A 527 6.30 2.49 -5.14
N PHE A 528 6.79 1.61 -6.01
CA PHE A 528 7.62 0.44 -5.69
C PHE A 528 8.80 0.78 -4.76
N ARG A 529 9.15 -0.14 -3.86
CA ARG A 529 10.12 0.09 -2.76
C ARG A 529 11.33 -0.83 -2.82
N GLY A 530 11.66 -1.31 -4.02
CA GLY A 530 12.65 -2.35 -4.23
C GLY A 530 12.00 -3.70 -4.31
#